data_AF-A0A3D5AWA2-F1
#
_entry.id   AF-A0A3D5AWA2-F1
#
_cell.length_a   1.000
_cell.length_b   1.000
_cell.length_c   1.000
_cell.angle_alpha   90.00
_cell.angle_beta   90.00
_cell.angle_gamma   90.00
#
_symmetry.space_group_name_H-M   'P 1'
#
loop_
_entity.id
_entity.type
_entity.pdbx_description
1 polymer ?
#
loop_
_entity_poly.entity_id
_entity_poly.type
_entity_poly.pdbx_seq_one_letter_code
_entity_poly.pdbx_strand_id
1 'polypeptide(L)'
;MGPLSRSATSLPPGCLRSIVERTNGAGTVQAATSFYFEFDFDEWAALARSNPSEFEARRQALLDGFLQQFSDADQRRLRGLQFRIDMERRRARTPMAGCIRLSSMMWDSVVGPNGLRNALNRFLAFYPEHPAPAKRPLSSAYTARIIPFHNSSR
;
A
#
# COMPACT_ATOMS: atom_id res chain seq x y z
N MET A 1 57.42 -13.68 8.65
CA MET A 1 56.80 -12.45 9.20
C MET A 1 56.08 -11.75 8.06
N GLY A 2 54.75 -11.65 8.11
CA GLY A 2 54.05 -10.56 7.41
C GLY A 2 54.09 -9.27 8.26
N PRO A 3 53.20 -8.27 8.04
CA PRO A 3 52.06 -8.33 7.10
C PRO A 3 51.59 -6.98 6.47
N LEU A 4 50.46 -7.04 5.72
CA LEU A 4 49.42 -6.01 5.44
C LEU A 4 49.78 -4.84 4.48
N SER A 5 48.91 -4.25 3.63
CA SER A 5 47.50 -4.36 3.21
C SER A 5 47.32 -3.26 2.13
N ARG A 6 46.61 -3.39 1.01
CA ARG A 6 45.13 -3.31 0.89
C ARG A 6 44.71 -3.74 -0.52
N SER A 7 43.79 -4.69 -0.57
CA SER A 7 43.05 -5.11 -1.76
C SER A 7 41.86 -4.18 -1.97
N ALA A 8 41.67 -3.67 -3.19
CA ALA A 8 40.42 -3.08 -3.63
C ALA A 8 39.50 -4.21 -4.11
N THR A 9 38.51 -4.57 -3.28
CA THR A 9 37.45 -5.51 -3.66
C THR A 9 36.29 -4.71 -4.21
N SER A 10 35.98 -4.89 -5.50
CA SER A 10 34.72 -4.46 -6.09
C SER A 10 33.57 -5.23 -5.43
N LEU A 11 32.59 -4.52 -4.87
CA LEU A 11 31.33 -5.13 -4.46
C LEU A 11 30.49 -5.45 -5.70
N PRO A 12 29.96 -6.68 -5.85
CA PRO A 12 28.90 -6.97 -6.80
C PRO A 12 27.53 -6.51 -6.26
N PRO A 13 26.67 -5.90 -7.08
CA PRO A 13 25.27 -5.70 -6.73
C PRO A 13 24.50 -7.02 -6.94
N GLY A 14 23.70 -7.41 -5.95
CA GLY A 14 22.76 -8.53 -6.09
C GLY A 14 23.13 -9.76 -5.28
N CYS A 15 23.17 -9.64 -3.96
CA CYS A 15 23.03 -10.80 -3.09
C CYS A 15 22.34 -10.38 -1.79
N LEU A 16 21.03 -10.19 -1.85
CA LEU A 16 20.21 -10.11 -0.64
C LEU A 16 18.98 -11.02 -0.77
N ARG A 17 19.16 -12.15 -0.08
CA ARG A 17 18.17 -12.81 0.78
C ARG A 17 17.24 -13.84 0.13
N SER A 18 17.78 -15.06 0.07
CA SER A 18 17.09 -16.23 0.58
C SER A 18 16.52 -15.94 1.98
N ILE A 19 15.21 -16.06 2.14
CA ILE A 19 14.46 -16.53 3.32
C ILE A 19 12.97 -16.37 2.97
N VAL A 20 12.27 -17.50 2.93
CA VAL A 20 10.81 -17.78 2.99
C VAL A 20 10.45 -18.82 1.93
N GLU A 21 10.83 -20.07 2.21
CA GLU A 21 10.06 -21.23 1.76
C GLU A 21 8.91 -21.47 2.74
N ARG A 22 7.79 -21.97 2.20
CA ARG A 22 6.56 -22.45 2.87
C ARG A 22 5.55 -21.39 3.33
N THR A 23 4.60 -21.10 2.43
CA THR A 23 3.15 -21.26 2.73
C THR A 23 2.41 -21.72 1.47
N ASN A 24 1.76 -22.87 1.57
CA ASN A 24 0.81 -23.40 0.59
C ASN A 24 -0.49 -22.60 0.59
N GLY A 25 -1.10 -22.44 -0.59
CA GLY A 25 -2.55 -22.40 -0.77
C GLY A 25 -3.29 -21.09 -0.42
N ALA A 26 -3.94 -20.53 -1.45
CA ALA A 26 -4.97 -19.50 -1.43
C ALA A 26 -4.53 -18.03 -1.32
N GLY A 27 -4.86 -17.26 -2.36
CA GLY A 27 -4.99 -15.80 -2.32
C GLY A 27 -3.75 -15.04 -2.76
N THR A 28 -3.71 -14.64 -4.04
CA THR A 28 -2.78 -13.67 -4.61
C THR A 28 -2.97 -12.28 -3.99
N VAL A 29 -2.41 -12.07 -2.80
CA VAL A 29 -2.21 -10.72 -2.22
C VAL A 29 -0.76 -10.54 -1.71
N GLN A 30 0.07 -11.59 -1.73
CA GLN A 30 1.40 -11.61 -1.09
C GLN A 30 2.53 -10.92 -1.87
N ALA A 31 2.33 -10.51 -3.13
CA ALA A 31 3.41 -9.88 -3.91
C ALA A 31 3.71 -8.42 -3.49
N ALA A 32 2.78 -7.72 -2.85
CA ALA A 32 2.91 -6.28 -2.61
C ALA A 32 3.81 -5.89 -1.42
N THR A 33 4.17 -6.83 -0.54
CA THR A 33 4.77 -6.49 0.77
C THR A 33 6.30 -6.62 0.81
N SER A 34 6.96 -7.09 -0.25
CA SER A 34 8.42 -7.33 -0.25
C SER A 34 9.17 -6.47 -1.27
N PHE A 35 8.78 -5.20 -1.42
CA PHE A 35 9.57 -4.22 -2.17
C PHE A 35 10.20 -3.22 -1.19
N TYR A 36 11.20 -3.68 -0.44
CA TYR A 36 12.09 -2.78 0.30
C TYR A 36 13.08 -2.17 -0.71
N PHE A 37 12.59 -1.22 -1.51
CA PHE A 37 13.46 -0.34 -2.28
C PHE A 37 14.17 0.60 -1.29
N GLU A 38 15.50 0.64 -1.33
CA GLU A 38 16.29 1.61 -0.59
C GLU A 38 15.99 3.01 -1.17
N PHE A 39 15.04 3.72 -0.56
CA PHE A 39 14.58 5.03 -0.98
C PHE A 39 15.24 6.13 -0.15
N ASP A 40 16.17 6.87 -0.75
CA ASP A 40 16.73 8.08 -0.14
C ASP A 40 15.89 9.31 -0.52
N PHE A 41 15.18 9.88 0.45
CA PHE A 41 14.34 11.05 0.21
C PHE A 41 15.16 12.29 -0.18
N ASP A 42 16.33 12.50 0.44
CA ASP A 42 17.11 13.72 0.25
C ASP A 42 17.73 13.76 -1.15
N GLU A 43 18.21 12.62 -1.65
CA GLU A 43 18.68 12.48 -3.03
C GLU A 43 17.57 12.83 -4.03
N TRP A 44 16.39 12.22 -3.88
CA TRP A 44 15.27 12.41 -4.80
C TRP A 44 14.71 13.83 -4.74
N ALA A 45 14.67 14.44 -3.55
CA ALA A 45 14.25 15.82 -3.37
C ALA A 45 15.26 16.80 -3.98
N ALA A 46 16.56 16.54 -3.85
CA ALA A 46 17.60 17.33 -4.51
C ALA A 46 17.50 17.22 -6.04
N LEU A 47 17.32 16.00 -6.57
CA LEU A 47 17.15 15.73 -7.99
C LEU A 47 15.91 16.43 -8.57
N ALA A 48 14.78 16.40 -7.85
CA ALA A 48 13.56 17.07 -8.28
C ALA A 48 13.72 18.60 -8.38
N ARG A 49 14.61 19.20 -7.57
CA ARG A 49 14.92 20.63 -7.62
C ARG A 49 15.90 21.00 -8.72
N SER A 50 16.94 20.18 -8.92
CA SER A 50 18.02 20.47 -9.87
C SER A 50 17.71 20.04 -11.30
N ASN A 51 17.08 18.87 -11.49
CA ASN A 51 16.77 18.29 -12.80
C ASN A 51 15.41 17.55 -12.78
N PRO A 52 14.29 18.29 -12.95
CA PRO A 52 12.95 17.70 -12.93
C PRO A 52 12.70 16.63 -14.01
N SER A 53 13.33 16.75 -15.18
CA SER A 53 13.20 15.77 -16.27
C SER A 53 13.84 14.43 -15.91
N GLU A 54 15.02 14.45 -15.29
CA GLU A 54 15.70 13.24 -14.86
C GLU A 54 14.96 12.56 -13.70
N PHE A 55 14.42 13.36 -12.76
CA PHE A 55 13.55 12.84 -11.71
C PHE A 55 12.37 12.03 -12.29
N GLU A 56 11.63 12.57 -13.26
CA GLU A 56 10.50 11.85 -13.85
C GLU A 56 10.94 10.61 -14.64
N ALA A 57 12.09 10.66 -15.32
CA ALA A 57 12.65 9.49 -16.00
C ALA A 57 13.01 8.36 -15.02
N ARG A 58 13.71 8.69 -13.93
CA ARG A 58 14.04 7.72 -12.88
C ARG A 58 12.80 7.16 -12.19
N ARG A 59 11.81 8.02 -11.89
CA ARG A 59 10.52 7.61 -11.32
C ARG A 59 9.80 6.61 -12.23
N GLN A 60 9.77 6.87 -13.53
CA GLN A 60 9.13 5.99 -14.49
C GLN A 60 9.83 4.64 -14.57
N ALA A 61 11.16 4.61 -14.61
CA ALA A 61 11.93 3.37 -14.63
C ALA A 61 11.68 2.50 -13.37
N LEU A 62 11.61 3.11 -12.19
CA LEU A 62 11.26 2.38 -10.95
C LEU A 62 9.86 1.78 -11.00
N LEU A 63 8.87 2.54 -11.47
CA LEU A 63 7.51 2.05 -11.62
C LEU A 63 7.42 0.95 -12.66
N ASP A 64 8.19 1.05 -13.74
CA ASP A 64 8.22 0.03 -14.77
C ASP A 64 8.77 -1.30 -14.23
N GLY A 65 9.86 -1.26 -13.47
CA GLY A 65 10.42 -2.42 -12.79
C GLY A 65 9.48 -2.98 -11.70
N PHE A 66 8.74 -2.12 -11.00
CA PHE A 66 7.70 -2.56 -10.06
C PHE A 66 6.59 -3.33 -10.78
N LEU A 67 6.07 -2.78 -11.88
CA LEU A 67 4.96 -3.37 -12.61
C LEU A 67 5.34 -4.70 -13.29
N GLN A 68 6.59 -4.87 -13.71
CA GLN A 68 7.06 -6.12 -14.34
C GLN A 68 7.00 -7.36 -13.41
N GLN A 69 6.84 -7.19 -12.10
CA GLN A 69 6.76 -8.29 -11.14
C GLN A 69 5.39 -8.98 -11.09
N PHE A 70 4.37 -8.35 -11.69
CA PHE A 70 3.00 -8.87 -11.68
C PHE A 70 2.73 -9.77 -12.88
N SER A 71 1.67 -10.59 -12.81
CA SER A 71 1.19 -11.37 -13.96
C SER A 71 0.71 -10.46 -15.11
N ASP A 72 0.74 -10.93 -16.35
CA ASP A 72 0.31 -10.14 -17.53
C ASP A 72 -1.11 -9.54 -17.38
N ALA A 73 -2.02 -10.30 -16.75
CA ALA A 73 -3.39 -9.86 -16.49
C ALA A 73 -3.42 -8.66 -15.52
N ASP A 74 -2.63 -8.73 -14.45
CA ASP A 74 -2.54 -7.67 -13.45
C ASP A 74 -1.76 -6.46 -13.97
N GLN A 75 -0.68 -6.70 -14.72
CA GLN A 75 0.13 -5.67 -15.36
C GLN A 75 -0.73 -4.74 -16.22
N ARG A 76 -1.59 -5.29 -17.08
CA ARG A 76 -2.46 -4.48 -17.94
C ARG A 76 -3.34 -3.53 -17.12
N ARG A 77 -3.94 -4.03 -16.05
CA ARG A 77 -4.81 -3.23 -15.17
C ARG A 77 -4.01 -2.16 -14.42
N LEU A 78 -2.86 -2.53 -13.85
CA LEU A 78 -2.00 -1.61 -13.10
C LEU A 78 -1.39 -0.52 -13.99
N ARG A 79 -1.00 -0.86 -15.22
CA ARG A 79 -0.53 0.12 -16.22
C ARG A 79 -1.60 1.15 -16.57
N GLY A 80 -2.85 0.71 -16.70
CA GLY A 80 -3.98 1.62 -16.90
C GLY A 80 -4.20 2.56 -15.70
N LEU A 81 -4.04 2.06 -14.48
CA LEU A 81 -4.10 2.88 -13.27
C LEU A 81 -2.93 3.88 -13.22
N GLN A 82 -1.70 3.44 -13.50
CA GLN A 82 -0.51 4.29 -13.54
C GLN A 82 -0.69 5.42 -14.55
N PHE A 83 -1.19 5.13 -15.75
CA PHE A 83 -1.48 6.14 -16.76
C PHE A 83 -2.48 7.19 -16.24
N ARG A 84 -3.54 6.76 -15.55
CA ARG A 84 -4.51 7.69 -14.94
C ARG A 84 -3.86 8.58 -13.88
N ILE A 85 -3.00 8.02 -13.03
CA ILE A 85 -2.24 8.77 -12.03
C ILE A 85 -1.34 9.81 -12.72
N ASP A 86 -0.62 9.41 -13.78
CA ASP A 86 0.27 10.30 -14.51
C ASP A 86 -0.49 11.44 -15.20
N MET A 87 -1.65 11.16 -15.78
CA MET A 87 -2.51 12.19 -16.35
C MET A 87 -3.02 13.18 -15.30
N GLU A 88 -3.40 12.69 -14.12
CA GLU A 88 -3.88 13.57 -13.04
C GLU A 88 -2.75 14.48 -12.52
N ARG A 89 -1.53 13.92 -12.37
CA ARG A 89 -0.33 14.70 -12.01
C ARG A 89 -0.03 15.77 -13.07
N ARG A 90 -0.09 15.44 -14.36
CA ARG A 90 0.17 16.39 -15.46
C ARG A 90 -0.88 17.49 -15.57
N ARG A 91 -2.15 17.19 -15.24
CA ARG A 91 -3.26 18.16 -15.25
C ARG A 91 -3.29 19.06 -14.02
N ALA A 92 -2.62 18.68 -12.94
CA ALA A 92 -2.54 19.50 -11.74
C ALA A 92 -1.64 20.72 -11.95
N ARG A 93 -2.09 21.89 -11.49
CA ARG A 93 -1.31 23.14 -11.59
C ARG A 93 -0.09 23.16 -10.67
N THR A 94 -0.13 22.39 -9.58
CA THR A 94 0.95 22.28 -8.60
C THR A 94 1.08 20.82 -8.14
N PRO A 95 2.27 20.39 -7.69
CA PRO A 95 2.48 19.04 -7.16
C PRO A 95 1.51 18.70 -6.02
N MET A 96 1.27 19.65 -5.11
CA MET A 96 0.36 19.49 -3.99
C MET A 96 -1.10 19.33 -4.42
N ALA A 97 -1.55 20.08 -5.43
CA ALA A 97 -2.88 19.88 -6.01
C ALA A 97 -3.01 18.46 -6.62
N GLY A 98 -1.94 17.96 -7.26
CA GLY A 98 -1.88 16.59 -7.75
C GLY A 98 -2.02 15.56 -6.61
N CYS A 99 -1.33 15.76 -5.49
CA CYS A 99 -1.44 14.90 -4.31
C CYS A 99 -2.87 14.85 -3.77
N ILE A 100 -3.54 16.00 -3.62
CA ILE A 100 -4.91 16.07 -3.12
C ILE A 100 -5.88 15.33 -4.04
N ARG A 101 -5.73 15.50 -5.36
CA ARG A 101 -6.58 14.80 -6.33
C ARG A 101 -6.33 13.29 -6.32
N LEU A 102 -5.07 12.88 -6.23
CA LEU A 102 -4.74 11.47 -6.12
C LEU A 102 -5.30 10.85 -4.83
N SER A 103 -5.18 11.54 -3.69
CA SER A 103 -5.80 11.06 -2.43
C SER A 103 -7.31 11.00 -2.53
N SER A 104 -7.94 11.93 -3.27
CA SER A 104 -9.39 11.90 -3.52
C SER A 104 -9.79 10.68 -4.34
N MET A 105 -9.05 10.36 -5.41
CA MET A 105 -9.28 9.14 -6.21
C MET A 105 -9.15 7.86 -5.36
N MET A 106 -8.19 7.82 -4.43
CA MET A 106 -8.05 6.69 -3.49
C MET A 106 -9.28 6.58 -2.59
N TRP A 107 -9.73 7.69 -2.01
CA TRP A 107 -10.95 7.73 -1.20
C TRP A 107 -12.19 7.32 -2.00
N ASP A 108 -12.33 7.77 -3.24
CA ASP A 108 -13.44 7.38 -4.12
C ASP A 108 -13.48 5.86 -4.35
N SER A 109 -12.31 5.21 -4.44
CA SER A 109 -12.24 3.74 -4.57
C SER A 109 -12.73 2.99 -3.31
N VAL A 110 -12.68 3.64 -2.15
CA VAL A 110 -13.10 3.05 -0.86
C VAL A 110 -14.55 3.39 -0.55
N VAL A 111 -14.88 4.69 -0.52
CA VAL A 111 -16.18 5.21 -0.05
C VAL A 111 -17.11 5.68 -1.16
N GLY A 112 -16.63 5.74 -2.41
CA GLY A 112 -17.44 6.21 -3.53
C GLY A 112 -18.59 5.27 -3.89
N PRO A 113 -19.47 5.68 -4.84
CA PRO A 113 -20.69 4.94 -5.20
C PRO A 113 -20.44 3.50 -5.63
N ASN A 114 -19.30 3.23 -6.27
CA ASN A 114 -18.88 1.89 -6.70
C ASN A 114 -17.65 1.41 -5.92
N GLY A 115 -17.38 2.00 -4.76
CA GLY A 115 -16.22 1.70 -3.94
C GLY A 115 -16.39 0.43 -3.10
N LEU A 116 -15.31 0.07 -2.41
CA LEU A 116 -15.24 -1.11 -1.55
C LEU A 116 -16.38 -1.16 -0.52
N ARG A 117 -16.69 -0.04 0.15
CA ARG A 117 -17.76 0.03 1.15
C ARG A 117 -19.11 -0.43 0.57
N ASN A 118 -19.46 0.01 -0.63
CA ASN A 118 -20.72 -0.36 -1.27
C ASN A 118 -20.71 -1.80 -1.77
N ALA A 119 -19.58 -2.29 -2.27
CA ALA A 119 -19.42 -3.70 -2.62
C ALA A 119 -19.62 -4.61 -1.39
N LEU A 120 -19.04 -4.23 -0.24
CA LEU A 120 -19.20 -4.94 1.03
C LEU A 120 -20.65 -4.88 1.53
N ASN A 121 -21.28 -3.70 1.53
CA ASN A 121 -22.68 -3.57 1.94
C ASN A 121 -23.61 -4.42 1.07
N ARG A 122 -23.37 -4.45 -0.24
CA ARG A 122 -24.12 -5.30 -1.17
C ARG A 122 -23.91 -6.78 -0.85
N PHE A 123 -22.67 -7.20 -0.63
CA PHE A 123 -22.34 -8.57 -0.26
C PHE A 123 -23.01 -8.98 1.06
N LEU A 124 -23.00 -8.10 2.07
CA LEU A 124 -23.63 -8.34 3.37
C LEU A 124 -25.16 -8.33 3.29
N ALA A 125 -25.76 -7.49 2.44
CA ALA A 125 -27.21 -7.47 2.21
C ALA A 125 -27.73 -8.76 1.56
N PHE A 126 -26.88 -9.52 0.88
CA PHE A 126 -27.20 -10.84 0.33
C PHE A 126 -27.08 -11.98 1.33
N TYR A 127 -26.65 -11.73 2.57
CA TYR A 127 -26.97 -12.64 3.65
C TYR A 127 -28.42 -12.34 4.05
N PRO A 128 -29.41 -13.15 3.61
CA PRO A 128 -30.74 -13.06 4.20
C PRO A 128 -30.51 -13.22 5.69
N GLU A 129 -31.03 -12.29 6.48
CA GLU A 129 -31.16 -12.36 7.94
C GLU A 129 -30.83 -13.77 8.44
N HIS A 130 -29.59 -13.97 8.91
CA HIS A 130 -29.33 -15.09 9.78
C HIS A 130 -30.37 -14.90 10.88
N PRO A 131 -31.37 -15.78 11.04
CA PRO A 131 -32.54 -15.51 11.86
C PRO A 131 -32.02 -14.95 13.16
N ALA A 132 -32.35 -13.66 13.41
CA ALA A 132 -31.78 -12.89 14.50
C ALA A 132 -31.66 -13.83 15.70
N PRO A 133 -30.45 -14.05 16.26
CA PRO A 133 -30.22 -15.11 17.24
C PRO A 133 -31.36 -15.01 18.24
N ALA A 134 -32.23 -16.04 18.25
CA ALA A 134 -33.55 -15.98 18.84
C ALA A 134 -33.42 -15.20 20.14
N LYS A 135 -34.03 -14.01 20.22
CA LYS A 135 -33.85 -13.07 21.33
C LYS A 135 -33.86 -13.91 22.58
N ARG A 136 -32.68 -14.21 23.16
CA ARG A 136 -32.64 -14.98 24.39
C ARG A 136 -33.51 -14.14 25.32
N PRO A 137 -34.57 -14.71 25.91
CA PRO A 137 -35.42 -13.94 26.80
C PRO A 137 -34.45 -13.22 27.72
N LEU A 138 -34.48 -11.89 27.70
CA LEU A 138 -33.61 -11.07 28.53
C LEU A 138 -33.77 -11.66 29.93
N SER A 139 -32.77 -12.39 30.42
CA SER A 139 -32.83 -12.88 31.78
C SER A 139 -32.77 -11.61 32.60
N SER A 140 -33.95 -11.18 33.03
CA SER A 140 -34.13 -10.14 34.01
C SER A 140 -33.09 -10.40 35.09
N ALA A 141 -32.21 -9.39 35.30
CA ALA A 141 -31.11 -9.35 36.26
C ALA A 141 -29.66 -9.61 35.79
N TYR A 142 -29.25 -9.30 34.55
CA TYR A 142 -27.85 -8.88 34.34
C TYR A 142 -27.76 -7.37 34.10
N THR A 143 -27.84 -6.63 35.20
CA THR A 143 -27.44 -5.22 35.24
C THR A 143 -25.92 -5.15 35.04
N ALA A 144 -25.48 -4.51 33.96
CA ALA A 144 -24.06 -4.26 33.75
C ALA A 144 -23.50 -3.44 34.93
N ARG A 145 -22.44 -3.93 35.58
CA ARG A 145 -21.67 -3.14 36.54
C ARG A 145 -20.85 -2.11 35.77
N ILE A 146 -21.18 -0.84 35.93
CA ILE A 146 -20.40 0.28 35.41
C ILE A 146 -19.05 0.27 36.13
N ILE A 147 -17.96 0.04 35.40
CA ILE A 147 -16.60 0.17 35.92
C ILE A 147 -16.27 1.67 35.89
N PRO A 148 -16.00 2.32 37.03
CA PRO A 148 -15.66 3.74 37.05
C PRO A 148 -14.30 3.95 36.40
N PHE A 149 -14.19 4.97 35.56
CA PHE A 149 -12.89 5.42 35.06
C PHE A 149 -12.15 6.12 36.20
N HIS A 150 -11.10 5.49 36.71
CA HIS A 150 -10.16 6.17 37.58
C HIS A 150 -9.28 7.09 36.72
N ASN A 151 -9.48 8.40 36.85
CA ASN A 151 -8.53 9.37 36.33
C ASN A 151 -7.26 9.29 37.19
N SER A 152 -6.24 8.55 36.72
CA SER A 152 -4.92 8.57 37.33
C SER A 152 -4.28 9.93 37.06
N SER A 153 -4.58 10.90 37.92
CA SER A 153 -3.85 12.17 37.96
C SER A 153 -2.48 11.90 38.58
N ARG A 154 -1.43 11.89 37.76
CA ARG A 154 -0.06 12.28 38.14
C ARG A 154 0.81 12.51 36.92
#